data_AF-A0A0U1PY34-F1
#
_entry.id   AF-A0A0U1PY34-F1
#
_cell.length_a   1.000
_cell.length_b   1.000
_cell.length_c   1.000
_cell.angle_alpha   90.00
_cell.angle_beta   90.00
_cell.angle_gamma   90.00
#
_symmetry.space_group_name_H-M   'P 1'
#
loop_
_entity.id
_entity.type
_entity.pdbx_description
1 polymer ?
#
loop_
_entity_poly.entity_id
_entity_poly.type
_entity_poly.pdbx_seq_one_letter_code
_entity_poly.pdbx_strand_id
1 'polypeptide(L)'
;MLLMAAPTVAQTASTAGNSLSVCDDGLQDRVACRREMATVRMAPPQDPSTNFTENALRRCSYHKDAASRQACEERVRGINTQTEGAIFAGGMLREHRVHRVGPPAE
;
A
#
# COMPACT_ATOMS: atom_id res chain seq x y z
N MET A 1 40.60 -5.93 -27.21
CA MET A 1 39.76 -6.75 -26.31
C MET A 1 38.93 -5.80 -25.46
N LEU A 2 37.63 -5.65 -25.76
CA LEU A 2 36.70 -4.83 -24.98
C LEU A 2 36.11 -5.70 -23.88
N LEU A 3 36.39 -5.37 -22.61
CA LEU A 3 35.74 -5.98 -21.45
C LEU A 3 34.44 -5.21 -21.17
N MET A 4 33.30 -5.79 -21.55
CA MET A 4 31.98 -5.29 -21.15
C MET A 4 31.77 -5.66 -19.68
N ALA A 5 31.73 -4.64 -18.81
CA ALA A 5 31.35 -4.80 -17.40
C ALA A 5 29.84 -5.09 -17.32
N ALA A 6 29.48 -6.26 -16.79
CA ALA A 6 28.08 -6.59 -16.51
C ALA A 6 27.57 -5.76 -15.31
N PRO A 7 26.34 -5.22 -15.36
CA PRO A 7 25.78 -4.53 -14.21
C PRO A 7 25.48 -5.55 -13.12
N THR A 8 26.09 -5.36 -11.95
CA THR A 8 25.71 -6.06 -10.73
C THR A 8 24.34 -5.56 -10.30
N VAL A 9 23.29 -6.36 -10.54
CA VAL A 9 22.00 -6.16 -9.89
C VAL A 9 22.22 -6.45 -8.41
N ALA A 10 22.25 -5.42 -7.58
CA ALA A 10 22.25 -5.57 -6.14
C ALA A 10 20.92 -6.23 -5.72
N GLN A 11 20.94 -7.54 -5.49
CA GLN A 11 19.90 -8.21 -4.73
C GLN A 11 19.94 -7.61 -3.31
N THR A 12 18.99 -6.73 -2.98
CA THR A 12 18.65 -6.44 -1.59
C THR A 12 18.07 -7.72 -1.02
N ALA A 13 18.94 -8.58 -0.47
CA ALA A 13 18.54 -9.70 0.35
C ALA A 13 17.87 -9.12 1.60
N SER A 14 16.54 -9.03 1.58
CA SER A 14 15.73 -8.76 2.76
C SER A 14 16.13 -9.78 3.82
N THR A 15 16.92 -9.33 4.79
CA THR A 15 17.46 -10.20 5.81
C THR A 15 16.29 -10.59 6.71
N ALA A 16 15.66 -11.72 6.40
CA ALA A 16 14.64 -12.37 7.24
C ALA A 16 15.27 -12.97 8.52
N GLY A 17 16.28 -12.31 9.07
CA GLY A 17 16.98 -12.66 10.29
C GLY A 17 16.54 -11.73 11.41
N ASN A 18 15.79 -12.29 12.36
CA ASN A 18 15.33 -11.67 13.61
C ASN A 18 14.34 -10.50 13.50
N SER A 19 13.18 -10.72 12.88
CA SER A 19 12.05 -9.78 12.91
C SER A 19 11.38 -9.60 14.28
N LEU A 20 11.75 -10.37 15.31
CA LEU A 20 11.10 -10.29 16.64
C LEU A 20 11.80 -9.34 17.62
N SER A 21 13.05 -8.95 17.37
CA SER A 21 13.76 -8.00 18.24
C SER A 21 13.17 -6.59 18.16
N VAL A 22 12.46 -6.26 17.08
CA VAL A 22 11.68 -5.01 16.96
C VAL A 22 10.56 -4.93 18.00
N CYS A 23 10.07 -6.08 18.48
CA CYS A 23 9.03 -6.13 19.51
C CYS A 23 9.58 -5.90 20.93
N ASP A 24 10.90 -5.71 21.09
CA ASP A 24 11.55 -5.53 22.38
C ASP A 24 12.06 -4.06 22.57
N ASP A 25 11.64 -3.11 21.72
CA ASP A 25 12.04 -1.69 21.77
C ASP A 25 11.29 -0.86 22.83
N GLY A 26 10.22 -1.41 23.43
CA GLY A 26 9.40 -0.77 24.45
C GLY A 26 8.41 0.28 23.93
N LEU A 27 8.33 0.51 22.62
CA LEU A 27 7.40 1.46 22.01
C LEU A 27 6.01 0.87 21.77
N GLN A 28 5.93 -0.46 21.65
CA GLN A 28 4.70 -1.21 21.40
C GLN A 28 4.47 -2.29 22.46
N ASP A 29 3.23 -2.75 22.62
CA ASP A 29 2.95 -3.91 23.46
C ASP A 29 3.63 -5.15 22.88
N ARG A 30 4.53 -5.74 23.66
CA ARG A 30 5.37 -6.86 23.23
C ARG A 30 4.54 -8.10 22.83
N VAL A 31 3.42 -8.35 23.50
CA VAL A 31 2.57 -9.51 23.22
C VAL A 31 1.78 -9.28 21.92
N ALA A 32 1.26 -8.08 21.71
CA ALA A 32 0.59 -7.66 20.48
C ALA A 32 1.54 -7.71 19.29
N CYS A 33 2.71 -7.06 19.36
CA CYS A 33 3.70 -7.05 18.29
C CYS A 33 4.12 -8.47 17.87
N ARG A 34 4.34 -9.37 18.83
CA ARG A 34 4.71 -10.77 18.52
C ARG A 34 3.58 -11.55 17.87
N ARG A 35 2.31 -11.29 18.24
CA ARG A 35 1.14 -11.89 17.58
C ARG A 35 0.98 -11.40 16.15
N GLU A 36 1.17 -10.11 15.92
CA GLU A 36 1.11 -9.50 14.58
C GLU A 36 2.24 -10.03 13.69
N MET A 37 3.45 -10.17 14.24
CA MET A 37 4.61 -10.74 13.53
C MET A 37 4.47 -12.23 13.21
N ALA A 38 3.71 -12.99 14.00
CA ALA A 38 3.42 -14.39 13.69
C ALA A 38 2.64 -14.53 12.37
N THR A 39 1.76 -13.58 12.07
CA THR A 39 1.01 -13.48 10.81
C THR A 39 1.90 -13.09 9.62
N VAL A 40 2.94 -12.28 9.83
CA VAL A 40 3.87 -11.82 8.76
C VAL A 40 4.74 -12.96 8.21
N ARG A 41 4.93 -14.04 8.96
CA ARG A 41 5.67 -15.23 8.49
C ARG A 41 4.92 -16.01 7.40
N MET A 42 3.62 -15.79 7.25
CA MET A 42 2.87 -16.31 6.12
C MET A 42 3.19 -15.44 4.91
N ALA A 43 3.62 -16.04 3.81
CA ALA A 43 3.83 -15.31 2.57
C ALA A 43 2.55 -14.49 2.27
N PRO A 44 2.67 -13.18 2.01
CA PRO A 44 1.51 -12.39 1.66
C PRO A 44 0.84 -13.05 0.44
N PRO A 45 -0.51 -13.10 0.38
CA PRO A 45 -1.19 -13.59 -0.80
C PRO A 45 -0.60 -12.91 -2.03
N GLN A 46 0.05 -13.68 -2.90
CA GLN A 46 0.52 -13.14 -4.17
C GLN A 46 -0.71 -12.87 -5.02
N ASP A 47 -0.90 -11.61 -5.39
CA ASP A 47 -1.89 -11.25 -6.38
C ASP A 47 -1.54 -12.00 -7.69
N PRO A 48 -2.46 -12.79 -8.27
CA PRO A 48 -2.19 -13.51 -9.51
C PRO A 48 -1.90 -12.56 -10.68
N SER A 49 -2.24 -11.27 -10.56
CA SER A 49 -1.87 -10.25 -11.55
C SER A 49 -0.76 -9.36 -11.01
N THR A 50 0.26 -9.12 -11.84
CA THR A 50 1.21 -8.01 -11.64
C THR A 50 0.57 -6.65 -11.91
N ASN A 51 -0.67 -6.63 -12.42
CA ASN A 51 -1.44 -5.43 -12.73
C ASN A 51 -2.28 -4.99 -11.53
N PHE A 52 -1.61 -4.38 -10.55
CA PHE A 52 -2.23 -3.86 -9.33
C PHE A 52 -3.45 -2.95 -9.61
N THR A 53 -3.38 -2.12 -10.64
CA THR A 53 -4.46 -1.19 -11.01
C THR A 53 -5.71 -1.93 -11.44
N GLU A 54 -5.58 -2.97 -12.26
CA GLU A 54 -6.71 -3.77 -12.72
C GLU A 54 -7.39 -4.51 -11.56
N ASN A 55 -6.61 -5.11 -10.65
CA ASN A 55 -7.18 -5.74 -9.47
C ASN A 55 -7.89 -4.72 -8.56
N ALA A 56 -7.31 -3.53 -8.38
CA ALA A 56 -7.92 -2.46 -7.60
C ALA A 56 -9.25 -1.98 -8.23
N LEU A 57 -9.31 -1.82 -9.56
CA LEU A 57 -10.56 -1.48 -10.25
C LEU A 57 -11.61 -2.59 -10.14
N ARG A 58 -11.21 -3.86 -10.23
CA ARG A 58 -12.12 -4.99 -10.01
C ARG A 58 -12.73 -4.96 -8.62
N ARG A 59 -11.97 -4.58 -7.58
CA ARG A 59 -12.50 -4.43 -6.22
C ARG A 59 -13.55 -3.31 -6.11
N CYS A 60 -13.45 -2.25 -6.92
CA CYS A 60 -14.46 -1.20 -6.95
C CYS A 60 -15.85 -1.69 -7.43
N SER A 61 -15.91 -2.80 -8.18
CA SER A 61 -17.18 -3.36 -8.67
C SER A 61 -18.10 -3.90 -7.57
N TYR A 62 -17.59 -4.13 -6.35
CA TYR A 62 -18.38 -4.57 -5.19
C TYR A 62 -19.30 -3.48 -4.62
N HIS A 63 -19.06 -2.21 -4.94
CA HIS A 63 -19.95 -1.11 -4.54
C HIS A 63 -21.27 -1.19 -5.30
N LYS A 64 -22.39 -1.27 -4.57
CA LYS A 64 -23.74 -1.39 -5.14
C LYS A 64 -24.28 -0.06 -5.66
N ASP A 65 -23.88 1.05 -5.06
CA ASP A 65 -24.26 2.39 -5.44
C ASP A 65 -23.28 2.99 -6.46
N ALA A 66 -23.82 3.69 -7.46
CA ALA A 66 -23.01 4.25 -8.53
C ALA A 66 -22.01 5.30 -8.03
N ALA A 67 -22.41 6.11 -7.04
CA ALA A 67 -21.56 7.16 -6.47
C ALA A 67 -20.33 6.60 -5.73
N SER A 68 -20.48 5.59 -4.87
CA SER A 68 -19.32 4.99 -4.20
C SER A 68 -18.43 4.20 -5.16
N ARG A 69 -19.01 3.55 -6.16
CA ARG A 69 -18.22 2.90 -7.22
C ARG A 69 -17.37 3.92 -7.96
N GLN A 70 -17.96 5.02 -8.42
CA GLN A 70 -17.24 6.10 -9.10
C GLN A 70 -16.14 6.68 -8.20
N ALA A 71 -16.44 7.01 -6.95
CA ALA A 71 -15.45 7.54 -6.01
C ALA A 71 -14.31 6.54 -5.74
N CYS A 72 -14.58 5.23 -5.73
CA CYS A 72 -13.54 4.20 -5.62
C CYS A 72 -12.62 4.21 -6.85
N GLU A 73 -13.20 4.23 -8.05
CA GLU A 73 -12.43 4.23 -9.29
C GLU A 73 -11.59 5.51 -9.44
N GLU A 74 -12.12 6.66 -9.05
CA GLU A 74 -11.38 7.94 -9.07
C GLU A 74 -10.14 7.88 -8.16
N ARG A 75 -10.27 7.32 -6.94
CA ARG A 75 -9.13 7.09 -6.04
C ARG A 75 -8.10 6.14 -6.65
N VAL A 76 -8.53 5.06 -7.30
CA VAL A 76 -7.62 4.10 -7.95
C VAL A 76 -6.90 4.72 -9.14
N ARG A 77 -7.60 5.54 -9.93
CA ARG A 77 -7.05 6.25 -11.10
C ARG A 77 -6.23 7.49 -10.73
N GLY A 78 -6.27 7.93 -9.47
CA GLY A 78 -5.58 9.14 -9.01
C GLY A 78 -6.27 10.45 -9.40
N ILE A 79 -7.53 10.40 -9.83
CA ILE A 79 -8.31 11.60 -10.17
C ILE A 79 -8.60 12.36 -8.87
N ASN A 80 -8.34 13.68 -8.86
CA ASN A 80 -8.46 14.54 -7.68
C ASN A 80 -7.69 14.02 -6.44
N THR A 81 -6.60 13.27 -6.67
CA THR A 81 -5.75 12.73 -5.62
C THR A 81 -4.42 13.47 -5.59
N GLN A 82 -4.12 14.13 -4.48
CA GLN A 82 -2.77 14.64 -4.22
C GLN A 82 -1.95 13.56 -3.52
N THR A 83 -0.71 13.38 -3.96
CA THR A 83 0.24 12.47 -3.33
C THR A 83 1.32 13.30 -2.68
N GLU A 84 1.35 13.28 -1.35
CA GLU A 84 2.40 13.89 -0.56
C GLU A 84 3.43 12.82 -0.20
N GLY A 85 4.69 13.24 -0.03
CA GLY A 85 5.85 12.37 0.03
C GLY A 85 5.87 11.35 1.18
N ALA A 86 7.03 10.74 1.38
CA ALA A 86 7.19 9.68 2.36
C ALA A 86 6.88 10.19 3.78
N ILE A 87 5.90 9.60 4.45
CA ILE A 87 5.62 9.93 5.86
C ILE A 87 6.77 9.42 6.74
N PHE A 88 6.94 10.01 7.93
CA PHE A 88 8.02 9.67 8.85
C PHE A 88 8.09 8.17 9.20
N ALA A 89 6.95 7.48 9.22
CA ALA A 89 6.84 6.04 9.47
C ALA A 89 7.08 5.15 8.22
N GLY A 90 7.44 5.74 7.08
CA GLY A 90 7.53 5.06 5.78
C GLY A 90 6.18 4.94 5.08
N GLY A 91 6.19 4.99 3.75
CA GLY A 91 4.99 4.92 2.90
C GLY A 91 4.55 6.27 2.33
N MET A 92 3.59 6.24 1.40
CA MET A 92 3.14 7.43 0.65
C MET A 92 1.77 7.88 1.13
N LEU A 93 1.61 9.17 1.44
CA LEU A 93 0.31 9.74 1.77
C LEU A 93 -0.44 10.12 0.49
N ARG A 94 -1.69 9.69 0.37
CA ARG A 94 -2.57 10.04 -0.76
C ARG A 94 -3.86 10.65 -0.21
N GLU A 95 -4.11 11.91 -0.54
CA GLU A 95 -5.33 12.63 -0.18
C GLU A 95 -6.24 12.73 -1.41
N HIS A 96 -7.45 12.20 -1.32
CA HIS A 96 -8.48 12.35 -2.35
C HIS A 96 -9.53 13.36 -1.89
N ARG A 97 -9.67 14.47 -2.62
CA ARG A 97 -10.59 15.55 -2.26
C ARG A 97 -11.84 15.49 -3.13
N VAL A 98 -12.98 15.28 -2.50
CA VAL A 98 -14.30 15.37 -3.14
C VAL A 98 -15.02 16.63 -2.65
N HIS A 99 -15.27 17.56 -3.55
CA HIS A 99 -16.17 18.68 -3.28
C HIS A 99 -17.61 18.19 -3.45
N ARG A 100 -18.31 17.92 -2.34
CA ARG A 100 -19.75 17.71 -2.39
C ARG A 100 -20.42 19.08 -2.44
N VAL A 101 -21.00 19.43 -3.59
CA VAL A 101 -21.98 20.51 -3.66
C VAL A 101 -23.27 19.94 -3.04
N GLY A 102 -23.63 20.42 -1.85
CA GLY A 102 -24.96 20.14 -1.28
C GLY A 102 -26.05 20.78 -2.14
N PRO A 103 -27.32 20.35 -2.03
CA PRO A 103 -28.41 21.08 -2.66
C PRO A 103 -28.37 22.55 -2.20
N PRO A 104 -28.73 23.53 -3.06
CA PRO A 104 -28.79 24.93 -2.64
C PRO A 104 -29.67 25.02 -1.40
N ALA A 105 -29.19 25.73 -0.37
CA ALA A 105 -30.01 26.04 0.79
C ALA A 105 -31.22 26.83 0.29
N GLU A 106 -32.43 26.32 0.57
CA GLU A 106 -33.69 27.04 0.38
C GLU A 106 -33.75 28.30 1.24
#